data_AF-A0A925DM33-F1
#
_entry.id   AF-A0A925DM33-F1
#
_cell.length_a   1.000
_cell.length_b   1.000
_cell.length_c   1.000
_cell.angle_alpha   90.00
_cell.angle_beta   90.00
_cell.angle_gamma   90.00
#
_symmetry.space_group_name_H-M   'P 1'
#
loop_
_entity.id
_entity.type
_entity.pdbx_description
1 polymer ?
#
loop_
_entity_poly.entity_id
_entity_poly.type
_entity_poly.pdbx_seq_one_letter_code
_entity_poly.pdbx_strand_id
1 'polypeptide(L)'
;MKFFLKHIFFLLLFSGFISGQDSITILKNMDYRLADSLAVHFPKKKYKSITEITGPLTDPLKTPHEKFRAIFKWITENIEYNKSGAALKDADKIVRKNKAVCQGFSNLLKEMCNSVHIDCDTISGYTKTEVRDINKKLKKTDHAWNAVKLYGHWYLVDVTWATSKFNIVSKKFEKNFDEHYYITDPKKFILDHFPKDKQWQFLPKPITAKQFTRMPLYYADYFHFGIEDLSVKKGKFKHKRKKPLTFTCTAISKIDNASILLNYDRYSIDMKLKTTKNPNEYTFDYTFAKKGDYDLTLYYNGLCVAEFLIKVK
;
A
#
# COMPACT_ATOMS: atom_id res chain seq x y z
N MET A 1 32.01 -1.16 36.63
CA MET A 1 30.92 -0.17 36.83
C MET A 1 30.74 0.79 35.63
N LYS A 2 30.79 0.27 34.38
CA LYS A 2 30.67 1.07 33.13
C LYS A 2 29.67 0.49 32.11
N PHE A 3 28.83 -0.47 32.51
CA PHE A 3 27.86 -1.13 31.62
C PHE A 3 26.40 -0.74 31.88
N PHE A 4 26.10 0.06 32.91
CA PHE A 4 24.72 0.42 33.27
C PHE A 4 24.24 1.79 32.74
N LEU A 5 25.11 2.60 32.12
CA LEU A 5 24.74 3.96 31.69
C LEU A 5 24.18 4.08 30.26
N LYS A 6 24.26 3.03 29.42
CA LYS A 6 23.74 3.09 28.03
C LYS A 6 22.24 2.79 27.90
N HIS A 7 21.58 2.27 28.93
CA HIS A 7 20.15 1.92 28.87
C HIS A 7 19.26 2.94 29.60
N ILE A 8 19.84 3.88 30.35
CA ILE A 8 19.10 4.95 31.03
C ILE A 8 18.92 6.17 30.10
N PHE A 9 19.72 6.30 29.04
CA PHE A 9 19.58 7.40 28.08
C PHE A 9 18.42 7.25 27.07
N PHE A 10 17.72 6.11 27.06
CA PHE A 10 16.56 5.89 26.17
C PHE A 10 15.21 6.16 26.86
N LEU A 11 15.21 6.43 28.17
CA LEU A 11 13.98 6.55 28.97
C LEU A 11 13.65 7.98 29.44
N LEU A 12 14.43 9.00 29.05
CA LEU A 12 14.24 10.38 29.54
C LEU A 12 14.28 11.50 28.48
N LEU A 13 14.09 11.18 27.19
CA LEU A 13 14.02 12.21 26.13
C LEU A 13 12.89 11.95 25.12
N PHE A 14 11.64 11.82 25.56
CA PHE A 14 10.48 12.03 24.67
C PHE A 14 9.27 12.56 25.45
N SER A 15 9.42 13.74 26.07
CA SER A 15 8.28 14.62 26.36
C SER A 15 7.90 15.49 25.15
N GLY A 16 8.61 15.35 24.03
CA GLY A 16 8.23 15.96 22.75
C GLY A 16 7.16 15.13 22.05
N PHE A 17 6.07 15.76 21.65
CA PHE A 17 5.08 15.19 20.73
C PHE A 17 5.79 14.80 19.43
N ILE A 18 6.09 13.51 19.24
CA ILE A 18 6.53 12.98 17.94
C ILE A 18 5.34 13.13 16.98
N SER A 19 5.56 13.78 15.85
CA SER A 19 4.51 13.86 14.82
C SER A 19 4.25 12.47 14.24
N GLY A 20 3.03 12.19 13.78
CA GLY A 20 2.71 10.87 13.18
C GLY A 20 3.61 10.50 11.99
N GLN A 21 4.18 11.47 11.28
CA GLN A 21 5.12 11.20 10.19
C GLN A 21 6.48 10.70 10.70
N ASP A 22 6.95 11.29 11.78
CA ASP A 22 8.23 10.93 12.40
C ASP A 22 8.14 9.52 12.99
N SER A 23 6.99 9.16 13.60
CA SER A 23 6.79 7.82 14.14
C SER A 23 6.72 6.73 13.07
N ILE A 24 6.08 7.00 11.92
CA ILE A 24 6.07 6.07 10.76
C ILE A 24 7.50 5.87 10.25
N THR A 25 8.27 6.95 10.10
CA THR A 25 9.64 6.88 9.60
C THR A 25 10.53 6.07 10.54
N ILE A 26 10.39 6.26 11.85
CA ILE A 26 11.08 5.46 12.87
C ILE A 26 10.70 3.99 12.74
N LEU A 27 9.41 3.66 12.71
CA LEU A 27 8.94 2.27 12.63
C LEU A 27 9.41 1.56 11.35
N LYS A 28 9.52 2.28 10.22
CA LYS A 28 10.02 1.71 8.95
C LYS A 28 11.52 1.46 8.93
N ASN A 29 12.29 2.19 9.74
CA ASN A 29 13.75 2.08 9.81
C ASN A 29 14.23 1.19 10.97
N MET A 30 13.32 0.57 11.72
CA MET A 30 13.66 -0.40 12.77
C MET A 30 14.20 -1.72 12.18
N ASP A 31 14.99 -2.43 12.99
CA ASP A 31 15.56 -3.72 12.59
C ASP A 31 14.55 -4.85 12.78
N TYR A 32 14.00 -5.34 11.68
CA TYR A 32 13.03 -6.42 11.66
C TYR A 32 13.62 -7.80 11.33
N ARG A 33 14.94 -7.95 11.22
CA ARG A 33 15.57 -9.20 10.76
C ARG A 33 15.19 -10.42 11.59
N LEU A 34 15.11 -10.27 12.92
CA LEU A 34 14.69 -11.36 13.79
C LEU A 34 13.23 -11.74 13.58
N ALA A 35 12.33 -10.74 13.59
CA ALA A 35 10.90 -10.95 13.35
C ALA A 35 10.62 -11.60 12.00
N ASP A 36 11.28 -11.12 10.94
CA ASP A 36 11.15 -11.66 9.59
C ASP A 36 11.72 -13.08 9.49
N SER A 37 12.87 -13.34 10.12
CA SER A 37 13.46 -14.68 10.16
C SER A 37 12.56 -15.69 10.86
N LEU A 38 11.99 -15.33 12.02
CA LEU A 38 11.05 -16.19 12.75
C LEU A 38 9.80 -16.48 11.93
N ALA A 39 9.26 -15.49 11.22
CA ALA A 39 8.08 -15.66 10.38
C ALA A 39 8.33 -16.56 9.16
N VAL A 40 9.45 -16.36 8.47
CA VAL A 40 9.83 -17.12 7.26
C VAL A 40 10.18 -18.58 7.59
N HIS A 41 10.87 -18.80 8.71
CA HIS A 41 11.33 -20.13 9.13
C HIS A 41 10.40 -20.81 10.14
N PHE A 42 9.21 -20.24 10.38
CA PHE A 42 8.23 -20.86 11.26
C PHE A 42 7.89 -22.28 10.78
N PRO A 43 7.72 -23.27 11.67
CA PRO A 43 7.58 -24.66 11.25
C PRO A 43 6.46 -24.87 10.21
N LYS A 44 6.78 -25.52 9.09
CA LYS A 44 5.77 -25.78 8.04
C LYS A 44 4.97 -27.04 8.38
N LYS A 45 3.82 -26.85 9.03
CA LYS A 45 2.87 -27.92 9.35
C LYS A 45 1.42 -27.45 9.22
N LYS A 46 0.47 -28.39 9.34
CA LYS A 46 -0.95 -28.05 9.42
C LYS A 46 -1.28 -27.55 10.81
N TYR A 47 -1.59 -26.27 10.91
CA TYR A 47 -2.06 -25.62 12.13
C TYR A 47 -3.58 -25.68 12.24
N LYS A 48 -4.09 -25.80 13.46
CA LYS A 48 -5.53 -25.89 13.73
C LYS A 48 -6.14 -24.56 14.18
N SER A 49 -5.35 -23.71 14.82
CA SER A 49 -5.78 -22.43 15.38
C SER A 49 -4.67 -21.39 15.33
N ILE A 50 -5.03 -20.12 15.49
CA ILE A 50 -4.08 -19.01 15.61
C ILE A 50 -3.17 -19.14 16.84
N THR A 51 -3.62 -19.83 17.89
CA THR A 51 -2.86 -20.00 19.15
C THR A 51 -1.64 -20.89 18.99
N GLU A 52 -1.70 -21.90 18.10
CA GLU A 52 -0.54 -22.76 17.77
C GLU A 52 0.57 -22.00 17.02
N ILE A 53 0.29 -20.77 16.57
CA ILE A 53 1.21 -19.94 15.79
C ILE A 53 1.64 -18.72 16.60
N THR A 54 0.67 -17.91 17.03
CA THR A 54 0.91 -16.53 17.46
C THR A 54 1.80 -16.43 18.70
N GLY A 55 1.55 -17.24 19.73
CA GLY A 55 2.38 -17.29 20.93
C GLY A 55 3.83 -17.65 20.58
N PRO A 56 4.10 -18.87 20.07
CA PRO A 56 5.46 -19.30 19.73
C PRO A 56 6.19 -18.37 18.74
N LEU A 57 5.46 -17.75 17.81
CA LEU A 57 6.03 -16.79 16.84
C LEU A 57 6.49 -15.50 17.53
N THR A 58 5.79 -15.06 18.58
CA THR A 58 6.00 -13.77 19.23
C THR A 58 6.74 -13.85 20.56
N ASP A 59 6.83 -15.02 21.20
CA ASP A 59 7.53 -15.25 22.47
C ASP A 59 9.01 -14.80 22.45
N PRO A 60 9.79 -15.01 21.37
CA PRO A 60 11.18 -14.55 21.32
C PRO A 60 11.33 -13.03 21.17
N LEU A 61 10.24 -12.31 20.87
CA LEU A 61 10.25 -10.90 20.49
C LEU A 61 9.84 -10.03 21.68
N LYS A 62 10.60 -8.96 21.94
CA LYS A 62 10.47 -8.19 23.18
C LYS A 62 9.45 -7.07 23.06
N THR A 63 9.32 -6.49 21.87
CA THR A 63 8.58 -5.26 21.68
C THR A 63 7.31 -5.46 20.83
N PRO A 64 6.28 -4.60 20.98
CA PRO A 64 5.04 -4.72 20.21
C PRO A 64 5.25 -4.64 18.69
N HIS A 65 6.14 -3.77 18.21
CA HIS A 65 6.40 -3.62 16.77
C HIS A 65 7.09 -4.86 16.16
N GLU A 66 8.03 -5.50 16.86
CA GLU A 66 8.64 -6.75 16.42
C GLU A 66 7.59 -7.87 16.33
N LYS A 67 6.76 -8.02 17.38
CA LYS A 67 5.68 -9.00 17.42
C LYS A 67 4.69 -8.79 16.27
N PHE A 68 4.27 -7.54 16.07
CA PHE A 68 3.40 -7.17 14.95
C PHE A 68 4.03 -7.51 13.60
N ARG A 69 5.31 -7.16 13.40
CA ARG A 69 6.04 -7.49 12.17
C ARG A 69 6.06 -9.00 11.92
N ALA A 70 6.38 -9.80 12.93
CA ALA A 70 6.43 -11.25 12.77
C ALA A 70 5.07 -11.83 12.38
N ILE A 71 3.98 -11.37 13.03
CA ILE A 71 2.61 -11.77 12.68
C ILE A 71 2.29 -11.37 11.24
N PHE A 72 2.51 -10.10 10.87
CA PHE A 72 2.24 -9.58 9.54
C PHE A 72 2.99 -10.38 8.48
N LYS A 73 4.30 -10.57 8.67
CA LYS A 73 5.16 -11.32 7.76
C LYS A 73 4.71 -12.77 7.66
N TRP A 74 4.41 -13.43 8.79
CA TRP A 74 3.95 -14.82 8.78
C TRP A 74 2.68 -14.99 7.95
N ILE A 75 1.71 -14.08 8.06
CA ILE A 75 0.49 -14.10 7.24
C ILE A 75 0.84 -13.98 5.75
N THR A 76 1.68 -13.01 5.38
CA THR A 76 2.09 -12.84 3.97
C THR A 76 2.86 -14.04 3.42
N GLU A 77 3.51 -14.82 4.29
CA GLU A 77 4.27 -15.98 3.89
C GLU A 77 3.41 -17.25 3.75
N ASN A 78 2.38 -17.39 4.58
CA ASN A 78 1.66 -18.66 4.79
C ASN A 78 0.21 -18.67 4.29
N ILE A 79 -0.39 -17.50 4.02
CA ILE A 79 -1.77 -17.40 3.54
C ILE A 79 -1.77 -16.95 2.08
N GLU A 80 -2.38 -17.75 1.20
CA GLU A 80 -2.54 -17.42 -0.22
C GLU A 80 -3.80 -16.59 -0.45
N TYR A 81 -3.70 -15.57 -1.30
CA TYR A 81 -4.87 -14.84 -1.76
C TYR A 81 -5.71 -15.67 -2.73
N ASN A 82 -7.00 -15.79 -2.42
CA ASN A 82 -7.96 -16.51 -3.25
C ASN A 82 -9.16 -15.62 -3.55
N LYS A 83 -9.13 -14.91 -4.68
CA LYS A 83 -10.20 -13.98 -5.12
C LYS A 83 -11.58 -14.63 -5.23
N SER A 84 -11.67 -15.93 -5.56
CA SER A 84 -12.93 -16.67 -5.65
C SER A 84 -13.29 -17.41 -4.35
N GLY A 85 -12.51 -17.23 -3.29
CA GLY A 85 -12.72 -17.85 -2.00
C GLY A 85 -13.91 -17.25 -1.24
N ALA A 86 -14.43 -18.02 -0.28
CA ALA A 86 -15.42 -17.52 0.65
C ALA A 86 -14.80 -16.42 1.56
N ALA A 87 -15.60 -15.40 1.89
CA ALA A 87 -15.26 -14.38 2.88
C ALA A 87 -15.35 -14.94 4.30
N LEU A 88 -14.41 -15.82 4.63
CA LEU A 88 -14.30 -16.44 5.95
C LEU A 88 -14.00 -15.38 7.01
N LYS A 89 -14.73 -15.44 8.12
CA LYS A 89 -14.54 -14.54 9.26
C LYS A 89 -13.70 -15.16 10.38
N ASP A 90 -13.80 -16.48 10.51
CA ASP A 90 -13.10 -17.28 11.52
C ASP A 90 -11.61 -17.43 11.16
N ALA A 91 -10.74 -16.89 12.02
CA ALA A 91 -9.29 -16.88 11.86
C ALA A 91 -8.69 -18.30 11.86
N ASP A 92 -9.17 -19.19 12.75
CA ASP A 92 -8.70 -20.57 12.80
C ASP A 92 -9.07 -21.34 11.53
N LYS A 93 -10.24 -21.05 10.95
CA LYS A 93 -10.65 -21.64 9.66
C LYS A 93 -9.78 -21.15 8.50
N ILE A 94 -9.30 -19.91 8.56
CA ILE A 94 -8.35 -19.37 7.57
C ILE A 94 -7.00 -20.06 7.72
N VAL A 95 -6.49 -20.20 8.94
CA VAL A 95 -5.25 -20.95 9.25
C VAL A 95 -5.34 -22.38 8.73
N ARG A 96 -6.44 -23.10 8.97
CA ARG A 96 -6.60 -24.48 8.47
C ARG A 96 -6.61 -24.57 6.94
N LYS A 97 -7.04 -23.51 6.25
CA LYS A 97 -7.14 -23.47 4.78
C LYS A 97 -5.93 -22.87 4.08
N ASN A 98 -5.11 -22.09 4.79
CA ASN A 98 -4.03 -21.28 4.23
C ASN A 98 -4.46 -20.37 3.07
N LYS A 99 -5.76 -19.98 3.01
CA LYS A 99 -6.34 -19.22 1.90
C LYS A 99 -7.41 -18.26 2.39
N ALA A 100 -7.39 -17.04 1.88
CA ALA A 100 -8.40 -16.03 2.21
C ALA A 100 -8.61 -14.99 1.10
N VAL A 101 -9.75 -14.28 1.18
CA VAL A 101 -9.96 -12.97 0.53
C VAL A 101 -9.59 -11.85 1.51
N CYS A 102 -9.63 -10.58 1.09
CA CYS A 102 -9.24 -9.42 1.90
C CYS A 102 -9.90 -9.37 3.29
N GLN A 103 -11.18 -9.73 3.40
CA GLN A 103 -11.87 -9.80 4.68
C GLN A 103 -11.28 -10.87 5.63
N GLY A 104 -10.84 -12.00 5.08
CA GLY A 104 -10.22 -13.06 5.89
C GLY A 104 -8.82 -12.68 6.32
N PHE A 105 -8.02 -12.11 5.42
CA PHE A 105 -6.69 -11.56 5.74
C PHE A 105 -6.76 -10.53 6.87
N SER A 106 -7.66 -9.56 6.75
CA SER A 106 -7.80 -8.50 7.76
C SER A 106 -8.29 -9.02 9.12
N ASN A 107 -9.22 -9.98 9.12
CA ASN A 107 -9.67 -10.61 10.36
C ASN A 107 -8.57 -11.47 10.99
N LEU A 108 -7.82 -12.24 10.20
CA LEU A 108 -6.70 -13.04 10.72
C LEU A 108 -5.65 -12.14 11.39
N LEU A 109 -5.26 -11.04 10.73
CA LEU A 109 -4.30 -10.10 11.31
C LEU A 109 -4.83 -9.51 12.63
N LYS A 110 -6.10 -9.09 12.65
CA LYS A 110 -6.77 -8.57 13.85
C LYS A 110 -6.73 -9.58 15.00
N GLU A 111 -7.19 -10.81 14.77
CA GLU A 111 -7.29 -11.83 15.82
C GLU A 111 -5.91 -12.25 16.34
N MET A 112 -4.92 -12.41 15.46
CA MET A 112 -3.54 -12.71 15.89
C MET A 112 -2.96 -11.57 16.73
N CYS A 113 -3.09 -10.31 16.29
CA CYS A 113 -2.59 -9.16 17.06
C CYS A 113 -3.27 -9.03 18.43
N ASN A 114 -4.61 -9.11 18.48
CA ASN A 114 -5.37 -8.96 19.71
C ASN A 114 -5.05 -10.09 20.71
N SER A 115 -4.74 -11.30 20.24
CA SER A 115 -4.36 -12.43 21.11
C SER A 115 -3.05 -12.20 21.88
N VAL A 116 -2.21 -11.26 21.43
CA VAL A 116 -0.97 -10.84 22.09
C VAL A 116 -1.02 -9.38 22.57
N HIS A 117 -2.23 -8.86 22.80
CA HIS A 117 -2.50 -7.52 23.34
C HIS A 117 -1.97 -6.36 22.49
N ILE A 118 -1.97 -6.53 21.17
CA ILE A 118 -1.72 -5.45 20.20
C ILE A 118 -3.07 -5.06 19.58
N ASP A 119 -3.58 -3.87 19.92
CA ASP A 119 -4.87 -3.41 19.39
C ASP A 119 -4.82 -3.35 17.86
N CYS A 120 -5.68 -4.11 17.20
CA CYS A 120 -5.81 -4.13 15.76
C CYS A 120 -7.29 -4.18 15.37
N ASP A 121 -7.68 -3.33 14.43
CA ASP A 121 -9.05 -3.26 13.94
C ASP A 121 -9.14 -3.41 12.44
N THR A 122 -10.21 -4.07 12.00
CA THR A 122 -10.52 -4.25 10.59
C THR A 122 -11.26 -3.01 10.08
N ILE A 123 -10.77 -2.44 8.98
CA ILE A 123 -11.39 -1.32 8.29
C ILE A 123 -12.01 -1.84 7.00
N SER A 124 -13.29 -1.55 6.78
CA SER A 124 -13.94 -1.76 5.48
C SER A 124 -13.97 -0.46 4.68
N GLY A 125 -13.77 -0.56 3.37
CA GLY A 125 -13.77 0.62 2.50
C GLY A 125 -13.76 0.27 1.03
N TYR A 126 -13.16 1.17 0.26
CA TYR A 126 -13.19 1.16 -1.19
C TYR A 126 -11.78 1.29 -1.74
N THR A 127 -11.47 0.54 -2.79
CA THR A 127 -10.21 0.69 -3.53
C THR A 127 -10.46 1.08 -4.98
N LYS A 128 -9.40 1.55 -5.65
CA LYS A 128 -9.36 1.65 -7.12
C LYS A 128 -8.37 0.60 -7.60
N THR A 129 -8.80 -0.33 -8.44
CA THR A 129 -7.93 -1.39 -8.97
C THR A 129 -7.92 -1.45 -10.49
N GLU A 130 -8.88 -0.80 -11.15
CA GLU A 130 -9.00 -0.75 -12.61
C GLU A 130 -9.29 0.69 -13.07
N VAL A 131 -8.85 1.08 -14.27
CA VAL A 131 -9.04 2.45 -14.78
C VAL A 131 -10.50 2.93 -14.76
N ARG A 132 -11.44 2.00 -14.95
CA ARG A 132 -12.89 2.26 -14.90
C ARG A 132 -13.42 2.61 -13.51
N ASP A 133 -12.64 2.38 -12.44
CA ASP A 133 -12.97 2.81 -11.09
C ASP A 133 -12.83 4.34 -10.91
N ILE A 134 -12.15 5.03 -11.83
CA ILE A 134 -12.07 6.49 -11.84
C ILE A 134 -13.48 7.08 -12.03
N ASN A 135 -13.89 7.95 -11.11
CA ASN A 135 -15.22 8.53 -10.94
C ASN A 135 -16.36 7.53 -10.66
N LYS A 136 -16.05 6.27 -10.29
CA LYS A 136 -17.06 5.29 -9.90
C LYS A 136 -17.76 5.71 -8.60
N LYS A 137 -19.07 5.44 -8.52
CA LYS A 137 -19.84 5.69 -7.29
C LYS A 137 -19.51 4.63 -6.24
N LEU A 138 -19.14 5.08 -5.04
CA LEU A 138 -18.86 4.22 -3.89
C LEU A 138 -20.17 3.79 -3.22
N LYS A 139 -20.72 2.63 -3.60
CA LYS A 139 -22.01 2.12 -3.09
C LYS A 139 -21.84 1.09 -1.98
N LYS A 140 -21.06 0.04 -2.25
CA LYS A 140 -20.77 -1.06 -1.33
C LYS A 140 -19.26 -1.17 -1.19
N THR A 141 -18.78 -1.40 0.02
CA THR A 141 -17.36 -1.63 0.28
C THR A 141 -16.89 -2.86 -0.51
N ASP A 142 -15.77 -2.73 -1.21
CA ASP A 142 -15.18 -3.78 -2.03
C ASP A 142 -13.83 -4.28 -1.48
N HIS A 143 -13.35 -3.69 -0.37
CA HIS A 143 -12.11 -4.08 0.26
C HIS A 143 -12.13 -3.98 1.78
N ALA A 144 -11.22 -4.70 2.43
CA ALA A 144 -11.00 -4.67 3.87
C ALA A 144 -9.50 -4.80 4.20
N TRP A 145 -9.03 -3.97 5.12
CA TRP A 145 -7.64 -3.89 5.59
C TRP A 145 -7.63 -3.62 7.11
N ASN A 146 -6.51 -3.19 7.71
CA ASN A 146 -6.43 -2.95 9.15
C ASN A 146 -5.85 -1.59 9.53
N ALA A 147 -6.20 -1.16 10.74
CA ALA A 147 -5.37 -0.24 11.51
C ALA A 147 -4.82 -0.97 12.74
N VAL A 148 -3.55 -0.78 13.04
CA VAL A 148 -2.88 -1.35 14.22
C VAL A 148 -2.39 -0.23 15.13
N LYS A 149 -2.51 -0.39 16.44
CA LYS A 149 -2.00 0.56 17.42
C LYS A 149 -0.65 0.11 17.94
N LEU A 150 0.39 0.91 17.71
CA LEU A 150 1.74 0.69 18.22
C LEU A 150 2.19 1.93 18.97
N TYR A 151 2.71 1.76 20.19
CA TYR A 151 3.20 2.87 21.02
C TYR A 151 2.19 4.03 21.17
N GLY A 152 0.90 3.71 21.30
CA GLY A 152 -0.17 4.70 21.47
C GLY A 152 -0.74 5.29 20.17
N HIS A 153 -0.14 5.03 19.02
CA HIS A 153 -0.54 5.60 17.73
C HIS A 153 -1.12 4.54 16.79
N TRP A 154 -2.13 4.91 16.01
CA TRP A 154 -2.74 4.04 15.00
C TRP A 154 -2.04 4.18 13.64
N TYR A 155 -1.82 3.05 12.97
CA TYR A 155 -1.12 2.95 11.68
C TYR A 155 -1.94 2.12 10.69
N LEU A 156 -1.97 2.54 9.43
CA LEU A 156 -2.67 1.83 8.36
C LEU A 156 -1.79 0.73 7.79
N VAL A 157 -2.37 -0.45 7.59
CA VAL A 157 -1.71 -1.61 7.00
C VAL A 157 -2.67 -2.37 6.10
N ASP A 158 -2.16 -2.97 5.03
CA ASP A 158 -2.91 -3.91 4.21
C ASP A 158 -2.09 -5.17 3.95
N VAL A 159 -2.34 -6.19 4.77
CA VAL A 159 -1.67 -7.49 4.63
C VAL A 159 -2.08 -8.24 3.36
N THR A 160 -3.24 -7.95 2.78
CA THR A 160 -3.69 -8.58 1.52
C THR A 160 -2.86 -8.07 0.35
N TRP A 161 -2.75 -6.75 0.20
CA TRP A 161 -1.98 -6.13 -0.87
C TRP A 161 -0.46 -6.26 -0.64
N ALA A 162 -0.02 -6.40 0.61
CA ALA A 162 1.34 -6.80 0.93
C ALA A 162 1.69 -8.23 0.52
N THR A 163 0.72 -9.14 0.37
CA THR A 163 0.98 -10.56 0.12
C THR A 163 1.23 -10.88 -1.35
N SER A 164 0.45 -10.27 -2.25
CA SER A 164 0.47 -10.65 -3.67
C SER A 164 0.10 -9.51 -4.60
N LYS A 165 0.73 -9.48 -5.78
CA LYS A 165 0.44 -8.54 -6.86
C LYS A 165 -0.30 -9.28 -7.98
N PHE A 166 -1.28 -8.62 -8.61
CA PHE A 166 -1.92 -9.17 -9.80
C PHE A 166 -0.98 -9.05 -11.00
N ASN A 167 -0.62 -10.18 -11.60
CA ASN A 167 0.14 -10.23 -12.83
C ASN A 167 -0.82 -10.24 -14.02
N ILE A 168 -0.75 -9.20 -14.85
CA ILE A 168 -1.66 -8.98 -15.98
C ILE A 168 -1.44 -10.02 -17.08
N VAL A 169 -0.19 -10.50 -17.27
CA VAL A 169 0.17 -11.49 -18.29
C VAL A 169 -0.35 -12.87 -17.89
N SER A 170 -0.01 -13.33 -16.68
CA SER A 170 -0.44 -14.65 -16.19
C SER A 170 -1.91 -14.67 -15.75
N LYS A 171 -2.52 -13.49 -15.58
CA LYS A 171 -3.87 -13.27 -15.04
C LYS A 171 -4.07 -13.90 -13.65
N LYS A 172 -3.00 -13.97 -12.86
CA LYS A 172 -2.99 -14.57 -11.52
C LYS A 172 -2.45 -13.60 -10.49
N PHE A 173 -2.86 -13.80 -9.24
CA PHE A 173 -2.18 -13.19 -8.12
C PHE A 173 -0.92 -13.99 -7.83
N GLU A 174 0.22 -13.32 -7.87
CA GLU A 174 1.53 -13.91 -7.61
C GLU A 174 2.05 -13.36 -6.30
N LYS A 175 2.57 -14.26 -5.46
CA LYS A 175 3.15 -13.89 -4.18
C LYS A 175 4.32 -12.94 -4.43
N ASN A 176 4.20 -11.73 -3.91
CA ASN A 176 5.18 -10.68 -4.07
C ASN A 176 5.03 -9.77 -2.85
N PHE A 177 5.90 -9.99 -1.87
CA PHE A 177 5.81 -9.25 -0.63
C PHE A 177 6.08 -7.77 -0.88
N ASP A 178 5.12 -6.91 -0.52
CA ASP A 178 5.21 -5.47 -0.75
C ASP A 178 5.21 -4.69 0.58
N GLU A 179 6.39 -4.18 0.93
CA GLU A 179 6.67 -3.40 2.14
C GLU A 179 5.90 -2.07 2.17
N HIS A 180 5.40 -1.56 1.04
CA HIS A 180 4.63 -0.31 1.00
C HIS A 180 3.41 -0.37 1.92
N TYR A 181 2.72 -1.52 1.97
CA TYR A 181 1.50 -1.75 2.73
C TYR A 181 1.75 -2.14 4.20
N TYR A 182 3.00 -2.12 4.65
CA TYR A 182 3.38 -2.18 6.06
C TYR A 182 3.57 -0.77 6.61
N ILE A 183 2.73 -0.39 7.58
CA ILE A 183 2.74 0.90 8.30
C ILE A 183 2.77 2.08 7.31
N THR A 184 1.77 2.17 6.44
CA THR A 184 1.76 3.14 5.36
C THR A 184 1.36 4.54 5.84
N ASP A 185 2.05 5.55 5.33
CA ASP A 185 1.68 6.96 5.50
C ASP A 185 0.23 7.18 5.02
N PRO A 186 -0.66 7.72 5.86
CA PRO A 186 -2.04 8.01 5.48
C PRO A 186 -2.20 8.87 4.21
N LYS A 187 -1.26 9.79 3.94
CA LYS A 187 -1.26 10.60 2.71
C LYS A 187 -1.01 9.79 1.45
N LYS A 188 -0.29 8.66 1.57
CA LYS A 188 -0.03 7.72 0.47
C LYS A 188 -1.17 6.70 0.39
N PHE A 189 -1.56 6.12 1.52
CA PHE A 189 -2.61 5.10 1.61
C PHE A 189 -3.98 5.61 1.11
N ILE A 190 -4.31 6.89 1.32
CA ILE A 190 -5.57 7.46 0.84
C ILE A 190 -5.66 7.54 -0.70
N LEU A 191 -4.55 7.42 -1.42
CA LEU A 191 -4.53 7.56 -2.89
C LEU A 191 -5.19 6.36 -3.58
N ASP A 192 -5.12 5.17 -2.97
CA ASP A 192 -5.72 3.92 -3.46
C ASP A 192 -6.73 3.28 -2.49
N HIS A 193 -6.72 3.61 -1.18
CA HIS A 193 -7.67 3.11 -0.17
C HIS A 193 -8.52 4.23 0.46
N PHE A 194 -9.84 4.17 0.30
CA PHE A 194 -10.78 5.09 0.94
C PHE A 194 -11.64 4.38 1.98
N PRO A 195 -11.53 4.67 3.28
CA PRO A 195 -12.33 4.00 4.30
C PRO A 195 -13.80 4.41 4.21
N LYS A 196 -14.70 3.49 4.57
CA LYS A 196 -16.13 3.80 4.72
C LYS A 196 -16.35 4.86 5.81
N ASP A 197 -15.69 4.69 6.95
CA ASP A 197 -15.76 5.63 8.06
C ASP A 197 -14.58 6.61 8.02
N LYS A 198 -14.90 7.91 7.96
CA LYS A 198 -13.94 8.99 7.73
C LYS A 198 -12.81 9.05 8.78
N GLN A 199 -13.04 8.57 10.00
CA GLN A 199 -12.06 8.59 11.09
C GLN A 199 -10.80 7.78 10.76
N TRP A 200 -10.94 6.72 9.95
CA TRP A 200 -9.84 5.83 9.58
C TRP A 200 -8.93 6.39 8.48
N GLN A 201 -9.18 7.62 8.00
CA GLN A 201 -8.26 8.26 7.05
C GLN A 201 -6.97 8.72 7.71
N PHE A 202 -6.98 9.04 9.01
CA PHE A 202 -5.84 9.60 9.76
C PHE A 202 -5.15 10.80 9.08
N LEU A 203 -5.87 11.50 8.22
CA LEU A 203 -5.41 12.73 7.59
C LEU A 203 -5.75 13.92 8.49
N PRO A 204 -4.84 14.92 8.61
CA PRO A 204 -5.16 16.19 9.28
C PRO A 204 -6.40 16.87 8.66
N LYS A 205 -6.56 16.73 7.34
CA LYS A 205 -7.75 17.15 6.59
C LYS A 205 -8.27 15.99 5.77
N PRO A 206 -9.25 15.23 6.29
CA PRO A 206 -9.78 14.07 5.56
C PRO A 206 -10.49 14.50 4.28
N ILE A 207 -10.33 13.70 3.23
CA ILE A 207 -10.93 13.94 1.91
C ILE A 207 -12.32 13.32 1.80
N THR A 208 -13.10 13.82 0.85
CA THR A 208 -14.41 13.28 0.50
C THR A 208 -14.29 12.14 -0.50
N ALA A 209 -15.31 11.27 -0.56
CA ALA A 209 -15.44 10.24 -1.60
C ALA A 209 -15.34 10.82 -3.03
N LYS A 210 -15.85 12.04 -3.25
CA LYS A 210 -15.75 12.73 -4.55
C LYS A 210 -14.32 13.15 -4.87
N GLN A 211 -13.51 13.53 -3.88
CA GLN A 211 -12.09 13.82 -4.10
C GLN A 211 -11.34 12.53 -4.43
N PHE A 212 -11.53 11.46 -3.65
CA PHE A 212 -10.90 10.16 -3.87
C PHE A 212 -11.19 9.57 -5.25
N THR A 213 -12.47 9.55 -5.65
CA THR A 213 -12.88 8.94 -6.94
C THR A 213 -12.41 9.74 -8.15
N ARG A 214 -12.10 11.04 -7.99
CA ARG A 214 -11.59 11.90 -9.06
C ARG A 214 -10.08 11.83 -9.23
N MET A 215 -9.36 11.21 -8.32
CA MET A 215 -7.93 10.97 -8.45
C MET A 215 -7.64 9.96 -9.58
N PRO A 216 -6.43 9.96 -10.14
CA PRO A 216 -5.94 8.87 -10.99
C PRO A 216 -6.02 7.51 -10.28
N LEU A 217 -5.95 6.44 -11.05
CA LEU A 217 -5.59 5.14 -10.48
C LEU A 217 -4.08 5.15 -10.26
N TYR A 218 -3.64 4.86 -9.04
CA TYR A 218 -2.23 4.74 -8.68
C TYR A 218 -1.87 3.27 -8.46
N TYR A 219 -0.65 2.90 -8.82
CA TYR A 219 -0.11 1.55 -8.61
C TYR A 219 0.96 1.57 -7.52
N ALA A 220 1.25 0.41 -6.93
CA ALA A 220 2.28 0.27 -5.88
C ALA A 220 3.61 0.92 -6.28
N ASP A 221 4.01 0.77 -7.54
CA ASP A 221 5.27 1.30 -8.07
C ASP A 221 5.32 2.84 -7.98
N TYR A 222 4.18 3.55 -8.03
CA TYR A 222 4.12 5.00 -7.77
C TYR A 222 4.73 5.36 -6.41
N PHE A 223 4.41 4.56 -5.40
CA PHE A 223 4.89 4.77 -4.05
C PHE A 223 6.33 4.28 -3.86
N HIS A 224 6.74 3.21 -4.55
CA HIS A 224 8.12 2.70 -4.52
C HIS A 224 9.12 3.65 -5.17
N PHE A 225 8.71 4.38 -6.20
CA PHE A 225 9.52 5.48 -6.74
C PHE A 225 9.58 6.70 -5.79
N GLY A 226 8.75 6.72 -4.74
CA GLY A 226 8.62 7.88 -3.87
C GLY A 226 8.12 9.11 -4.64
N ILE A 227 7.18 8.90 -5.58
CA ILE A 227 6.68 10.00 -6.40
C ILE A 227 5.82 10.91 -5.56
N GLU A 228 6.10 12.20 -5.66
CA GLU A 228 5.35 13.28 -5.06
C GLU A 228 4.93 14.27 -6.17
N ASP A 229 3.89 15.06 -5.88
CA ASP A 229 3.52 16.21 -6.73
C ASP A 229 3.27 15.97 -8.22
N LEU A 230 2.85 14.75 -8.61
CA LEU A 230 2.42 14.47 -9.99
C LEU A 230 1.40 15.53 -10.49
N SER A 231 1.75 16.30 -11.53
CA SER A 231 1.04 17.51 -11.96
C SER A 231 -0.42 17.26 -12.33
N VAL A 232 -0.70 16.10 -12.94
CA VAL A 232 -2.04 15.69 -13.35
C VAL A 232 -2.75 15.01 -12.17
N LYS A 233 -3.52 15.78 -11.40
CA LYS A 233 -4.24 15.29 -10.21
C LYS A 233 -5.66 14.78 -10.48
N LYS A 234 -6.20 14.98 -11.69
CA LYS A 234 -7.54 14.49 -12.07
C LYS A 234 -7.38 13.22 -12.89
N GLY A 235 -7.95 12.13 -12.40
CA GLY A 235 -7.99 10.86 -13.11
C GLY A 235 -8.83 10.92 -14.38
N LYS A 236 -9.90 11.74 -14.41
CA LYS A 236 -10.71 11.95 -15.63
C LYS A 236 -10.83 13.41 -16.02
N PHE A 237 -10.46 13.76 -17.25
CA PHE A 237 -10.51 15.14 -17.76
C PHE A 237 -10.63 15.24 -19.29
N LYS A 238 -10.88 16.45 -19.78
CA LYS A 238 -10.89 16.79 -21.20
C LYS A 238 -9.56 17.46 -21.55
N HIS A 239 -9.01 17.17 -22.73
CA HIS A 239 -7.82 17.82 -23.25
C HIS A 239 -8.02 18.25 -24.70
N LYS A 240 -7.26 19.24 -25.16
CA LYS A 240 -7.33 19.71 -26.56
C LYS A 240 -6.35 18.94 -27.42
N ARG A 241 -6.81 18.46 -28.58
CA ARG A 241 -5.94 17.85 -29.60
C ARG A 241 -4.85 18.83 -30.01
N LYS A 242 -3.65 18.33 -30.34
CA LYS A 242 -2.48 19.12 -30.73
C LYS A 242 -1.95 20.10 -29.67
N LYS A 243 -2.52 20.15 -28.46
CA LYS A 243 -1.91 20.83 -27.32
C LYS A 243 -1.08 19.83 -26.50
N PRO A 244 0.14 20.19 -26.08
CA PRO A 244 0.91 19.38 -25.14
C PRO A 244 0.15 19.15 -23.83
N LEU A 245 0.17 17.91 -23.36
CA LEU A 245 -0.16 17.52 -21.99
C LEU A 245 1.17 17.27 -21.26
N THR A 246 1.46 18.09 -20.26
CA THR A 246 2.70 18.04 -19.51
C THR A 246 2.53 17.24 -18.22
N PHE A 247 3.36 16.22 -18.04
CA PHE A 247 3.50 15.51 -16.79
C PHE A 247 4.77 15.98 -16.10
N THR A 248 4.62 16.41 -14.85
CA THR A 248 5.74 16.77 -13.97
C THR A 248 5.55 16.05 -12.65
N CYS A 249 6.63 15.56 -12.06
CA CYS A 249 6.63 15.04 -10.70
C CYS A 249 7.99 15.21 -10.04
N THR A 250 8.03 15.11 -8.72
CA THR A 250 9.25 14.80 -7.97
C THR A 250 9.28 13.32 -7.63
N ALA A 251 10.47 12.72 -7.57
CA ALA A 251 10.62 11.34 -7.11
C ALA A 251 11.89 11.19 -6.27
N ILE A 252 11.84 10.32 -5.26
CA ILE A 252 13.02 9.95 -4.45
C ILE A 252 13.93 9.03 -5.25
N SER A 253 13.34 8.05 -5.94
CA SER A 253 14.05 7.12 -6.79
C SER A 253 14.28 7.73 -8.17
N LYS A 254 15.45 7.45 -8.75
CA LYS A 254 15.83 7.94 -10.06
C LYS A 254 14.89 7.40 -11.15
N ILE A 255 14.39 8.29 -12.01
CA ILE A 255 13.63 7.94 -13.21
C ILE A 255 14.53 8.19 -14.43
N ASP A 256 14.96 7.10 -15.08
CA ASP A 256 15.79 7.14 -16.28
C ASP A 256 14.93 7.21 -17.55
N ASN A 257 13.78 6.55 -17.53
CA ASN A 257 12.89 6.42 -18.70
C ASN A 257 11.44 6.65 -18.29
N ALA A 258 10.70 7.37 -19.14
CA ALA A 258 9.25 7.49 -19.04
C ALA A 258 8.61 7.00 -20.33
N SER A 259 7.47 6.32 -20.22
CA SER A 259 6.69 5.92 -21.38
C SER A 259 5.21 5.96 -21.06
N ILE A 260 4.38 6.03 -22.10
CA ILE A 260 2.93 5.98 -21.96
C ILE A 260 2.34 4.88 -22.83
N LEU A 261 1.22 4.33 -22.40
CA LEU A 261 0.40 3.42 -23.18
C LEU A 261 -1.01 4.02 -23.33
N LEU A 262 -1.61 3.88 -24.50
CA LEU A 262 -2.97 4.35 -24.77
C LEU A 262 -3.89 3.15 -25.03
N ASN A 263 -5.06 3.11 -24.38
CA ASN A 263 -6.14 2.15 -24.61
C ASN A 263 -5.73 0.66 -24.58
N TYR A 264 -4.68 0.31 -23.83
CA TYR A 264 -4.08 -1.03 -23.84
C TYR A 264 -3.59 -1.48 -25.24
N ASP A 265 -3.08 -0.54 -26.04
CA ASP A 265 -2.41 -0.84 -27.31
C ASP A 265 -1.25 -1.83 -27.10
N ARG A 266 -0.75 -2.44 -28.19
CA ARG A 266 0.33 -3.44 -28.08
C ARG A 266 1.69 -2.88 -27.67
N TYR A 267 1.91 -1.57 -27.79
CA TYR A 267 3.22 -0.94 -27.60
C TYR A 267 3.09 0.38 -26.85
N SER A 268 3.96 0.58 -25.85
CA SER A 268 4.16 1.88 -25.21
C SER A 268 4.94 2.84 -26.11
N ILE A 269 4.72 4.13 -25.91
CA ILE A 269 5.43 5.21 -26.57
C ILE A 269 6.43 5.80 -25.57
N ASP A 270 7.71 5.80 -25.92
CA ASP A 270 8.77 6.36 -25.08
C ASP A 270 8.73 7.89 -25.10
N MET A 271 8.86 8.48 -23.91
CA MET A 271 8.80 9.91 -23.67
C MET A 271 10.18 10.44 -23.34
N LYS A 272 10.60 11.50 -24.03
CA LYS A 272 11.85 12.18 -23.73
C LYS A 272 11.69 13.00 -22.46
N LEU A 273 12.36 12.55 -21.38
CA LEU A 273 12.47 13.30 -20.15
C LEU A 273 13.26 14.59 -20.38
N LYS A 274 12.76 15.69 -19.79
CA LYS A 274 13.41 17.00 -19.78
C LYS A 274 14.19 17.14 -18.48
N THR A 275 15.40 17.66 -18.59
CA THR A 275 16.21 18.03 -17.43
C THR A 275 15.65 19.29 -16.78
N THR A 276 15.59 19.30 -15.47
CA THR A 276 15.25 20.47 -14.66
C THR A 276 16.46 20.86 -13.81
N LYS A 277 16.39 21.99 -13.10
CA LYS A 277 17.46 22.38 -12.16
C LYS A 277 17.51 21.47 -10.92
N ASN A 278 16.41 20.78 -10.63
CA ASN A 278 16.30 19.86 -9.51
C ASN A 278 16.48 18.41 -10.03
N PRO A 279 17.53 17.68 -9.60
CA PRO A 279 17.79 16.34 -10.12
C PRO A 279 16.66 15.32 -9.84
N ASN A 280 15.77 15.63 -8.89
CA ASN A 280 14.64 14.79 -8.50
C ASN A 280 13.33 15.19 -9.17
N GLU A 281 13.32 16.21 -10.03
CA GLU A 281 12.13 16.67 -10.75
C GLU A 281 12.17 16.24 -12.22
N TYR A 282 11.14 15.50 -12.63
CA TYR A 282 11.03 14.89 -13.95
C TYR A 282 9.87 15.52 -14.70
N THR A 283 10.10 15.92 -15.95
CA THR A 283 9.05 16.48 -16.82
C THR A 283 9.10 15.87 -18.20
N PHE A 284 7.94 15.56 -18.78
CA PHE A 284 7.82 15.26 -20.21
C PHE A 284 6.46 15.75 -20.74
N ASP A 285 6.38 15.90 -22.06
CA ASP A 285 5.14 16.28 -22.74
C ASP A 285 4.65 15.15 -23.64
N TYR A 286 3.34 15.01 -23.74
CA TYR A 286 2.69 14.21 -24.77
C TYR A 286 1.64 15.01 -25.54
N THR A 287 1.60 14.85 -26.87
CA THR A 287 0.61 15.53 -27.72
C THR A 287 -0.23 14.53 -28.50
N PHE A 288 -1.54 14.54 -28.24
CA PHE A 288 -2.48 13.66 -28.93
C PHE A 288 -2.68 14.06 -30.40
N ALA A 289 -2.44 13.13 -31.31
CA ALA A 289 -2.62 13.32 -32.76
C ALA A 289 -4.09 13.27 -33.20
N LYS A 290 -4.92 12.47 -32.52
CA LYS A 290 -6.33 12.23 -32.86
C LYS A 290 -7.26 12.65 -31.72
N LYS A 291 -8.52 12.94 -32.07
CA LYS A 291 -9.59 13.10 -31.09
C LYS A 291 -10.08 11.72 -30.66
N GLY A 292 -10.63 11.60 -29.46
CA GLY A 292 -11.12 10.34 -28.95
C GLY A 292 -11.21 10.32 -27.43
N ASP A 293 -11.67 9.20 -26.90
CA ASP A 293 -11.56 8.86 -25.49
C ASP A 293 -10.35 7.92 -25.34
N TYR A 294 -9.48 8.22 -24.37
CA TYR A 294 -8.22 7.52 -24.14
C TYR A 294 -8.08 7.08 -22.69
N ASP A 295 -7.68 5.83 -22.50
CA ASP A 295 -7.12 5.33 -21.24
C ASP A 295 -5.61 5.48 -21.35
N LEU A 296 -5.01 6.40 -20.60
CA LEU A 296 -3.56 6.64 -20.61
C LEU A 296 -2.94 5.98 -19.38
N THR A 297 -2.03 5.04 -19.61
CA THR A 297 -1.19 4.42 -18.59
C THR A 297 0.19 5.05 -18.62
N LEU A 298 0.68 5.48 -17.46
CA LEU A 298 1.99 6.08 -17.26
C LEU A 298 2.96 5.05 -16.69
N TYR A 299 4.14 4.95 -17.30
CA TYR A 299 5.23 4.10 -16.86
C TYR A 299 6.47 4.92 -16.55
N TYR A 300 7.18 4.53 -15.49
CA TYR A 300 8.52 5.00 -15.17
C TYR A 300 9.45 3.78 -15.01
N ASN A 301 10.59 3.80 -15.70
CA ASN A 301 11.53 2.68 -15.81
C ASN A 301 10.85 1.34 -16.14
N GLY A 302 9.80 1.37 -16.98
CA GLY A 302 9.03 0.18 -17.38
C GLY A 302 7.98 -0.30 -16.38
N LEU A 303 7.85 0.34 -15.21
CA LEU A 303 6.87 0.01 -14.19
C LEU A 303 5.67 0.96 -14.26
N CYS A 304 4.46 0.39 -14.19
CA CYS A 304 3.22 1.14 -14.25
C CYS A 304 3.01 1.93 -12.95
N VAL A 305 2.82 3.26 -13.04
CA VAL A 305 2.68 4.12 -11.85
C VAL A 305 1.29 4.75 -11.73
N ALA A 306 0.64 5.10 -12.84
CA ALA A 306 -0.69 5.70 -12.80
C ALA A 306 -1.49 5.52 -14.10
N GLU A 307 -2.81 5.57 -13.99
CA GLU A 307 -3.74 5.56 -15.13
C GLU A 307 -4.76 6.71 -15.10
N PHE A 308 -5.15 7.16 -16.29
CA PHE A 308 -6.04 8.31 -16.52
C PHE A 308 -7.07 8.04 -17.63
N LEU A 309 -8.25 8.64 -17.51
CA LEU A 309 -9.29 8.70 -18.54
C LEU A 309 -9.34 10.09 -19.19
N ILE A 310 -8.91 10.21 -20.44
CA ILE A 310 -8.72 11.49 -21.13
C ILE A 310 -9.64 11.59 -22.35
N LYS A 311 -10.51 12.59 -22.38
CA LYS A 311 -11.32 12.92 -23.56
C LYS A 311 -10.66 14.02 -24.38
N VAL A 312 -10.10 13.67 -25.54
CA VAL A 312 -9.42 14.60 -26.43
C VAL A 312 -10.41 15.18 -27.45
N LYS A 313 -10.49 16.51 -27.48
CA LYS A 313 -11.40 17.29 -28.34
C LYS A 313 -10.68 18.19 -29.32
#